data_AF-A0A9R1R3J5-F1
#
_entry.id   AF-A0A9R1R3J5-F1
#
_cell.length_a   1.000
_cell.length_b   1.000
_cell.length_c   1.000
_cell.angle_alpha   90.00
_cell.angle_beta   90.00
_cell.angle_gamma   90.00
#
_symmetry.space_group_name_H-M   'P 1'
#
loop_
_entity.id
_entity.type
_entity.pdbx_description
1 polymer ?
#
loop_
_entity_poly.entity_id
_entity_poly.type
_entity_poly.pdbx_seq_one_letter_code
_entity_poly.pdbx_strand_id
1 'polypeptide(L)'
;MKNDRCLPECVRLFDLFHILTTDHDTVTRIAKEVVGDFAAENVVYLEIRTTPKNNEAKGITKRSYMNAVVKGHKSVEDVDALLNNEKLSCTPMSDLGGDTKRKKIYVRLLLSIDRHETTSAALDTVNLAMEMKDQGVIGIDLSGNPVVGEWETYLPALEHAKELGIPTTIHCGEVPNRKEIQAMLDFCPQRLGHVCCLDDEEWKKLKSSVIPVEICLTSNVMTGGTPSLERHHFADLYNAKHPLSICTDDCGLFSTSLSNEYYLAVTLFLLETVPRKSIRGLSKTELFRLAQGAVEFVFADDEVKKSLRAVFERAAAERLTS
;
A
#
# COMPACT_ATOMS: atom_id res chain seq x y z
N MET A 1 14.64 15.61 -11.56
CA MET A 1 13.82 14.44 -11.97
C MET A 1 13.37 14.70 -13.40
N LYS A 2 13.40 13.70 -14.30
CA LYS A 2 12.77 13.88 -15.61
C LYS A 2 11.28 14.11 -15.38
N ASN A 3 10.75 15.14 -16.04
CA ASN A 3 9.41 15.69 -15.82
C ASN A 3 8.34 14.90 -16.61
N ASP A 4 8.57 13.60 -16.84
CA ASP A 4 7.88 12.79 -17.84
C ASP A 4 6.97 11.70 -17.25
N ARG A 5 6.70 11.68 -15.94
CA ARG A 5 5.81 10.68 -15.31
C ARG A 5 4.50 11.27 -14.82
N CYS A 6 3.87 12.11 -15.64
CA CYS A 6 2.50 12.53 -15.39
C CYS A 6 1.56 11.32 -15.45
N LEU A 7 0.36 11.43 -14.86
CA LEU A 7 -0.57 10.31 -14.76
C LEU A 7 -0.84 9.57 -16.10
N PRO A 8 -1.11 10.26 -17.24
CA PRO A 8 -1.28 9.56 -18.52
C PRO A 8 -0.04 8.79 -18.98
N GLU A 9 1.17 9.31 -18.71
CA GLU A 9 2.40 8.60 -19.10
C GLU A 9 2.67 7.41 -18.20
N CYS A 10 2.33 7.50 -16.90
CA CYS A 10 2.40 6.36 -15.99
C CYS A 10 1.54 5.19 -16.50
N VAL A 11 0.28 5.47 -16.90
CA VAL A 11 -0.61 4.46 -17.48
C VAL A 11 0.02 3.80 -18.72
N ARG A 12 0.61 4.59 -19.63
CA ARG A 12 1.31 4.06 -20.82
C ARG A 12 2.54 3.22 -20.47
N LEU A 13 3.28 3.60 -19.45
CA LEU A 13 4.44 2.84 -18.98
C LEU A 13 4.02 1.50 -18.36
N PHE A 14 2.90 1.46 -17.64
CA PHE A 14 2.35 0.19 -17.14
C PHE A 14 1.98 -0.78 -18.25
N ASP A 15 1.42 -0.31 -19.37
CA ASP A 15 1.17 -1.17 -20.54
C ASP A 15 2.46 -1.84 -21.03
N LEU A 16 3.55 -1.07 -21.12
CA LEU A 16 4.86 -1.59 -21.49
C LEU A 16 5.40 -2.57 -20.43
N PHE A 17 5.30 -2.24 -19.15
CA PHE A 17 5.73 -3.13 -18.08
C PHE A 17 4.98 -4.45 -18.12
N HIS A 18 3.66 -4.42 -18.31
CA HIS A 18 2.83 -5.62 -18.41
C HIS A 18 3.22 -6.52 -19.59
N ILE A 19 3.60 -5.95 -20.74
CA ILE A 19 4.12 -6.73 -21.87
C ILE A 19 5.38 -7.52 -21.48
N LEU A 20 6.28 -6.87 -20.73
CA LEU A 20 7.57 -7.41 -20.34
C LEU A 20 7.49 -8.39 -19.16
N THR A 21 6.51 -8.22 -18.25
CA THR A 21 6.49 -8.93 -16.97
C THR A 21 5.40 -9.98 -16.85
N THR A 22 4.42 -10.02 -17.76
CA THR A 22 3.30 -10.99 -17.67
C THR A 22 3.73 -12.35 -18.22
N ASP A 23 4.51 -13.09 -17.45
CA ASP A 23 4.82 -14.52 -17.55
C ASP A 23 5.16 -15.09 -16.17
N HIS A 24 4.97 -16.39 -15.95
CA HIS A 24 5.09 -16.98 -14.61
C HIS A 24 6.50 -16.85 -14.01
N ASP A 25 7.55 -16.96 -14.82
CA ASP A 25 8.93 -16.92 -14.33
C ASP A 25 9.32 -15.49 -13.95
N THR A 26 8.99 -14.51 -14.78
CA THR A 26 9.21 -13.10 -14.47
C THR A 26 8.38 -12.65 -13.27
N VAL A 27 7.10 -13.02 -13.19
CA VAL A 27 6.24 -12.73 -12.02
C VAL A 27 6.82 -13.34 -10.75
N THR A 28 7.27 -14.60 -10.79
CA THR A 28 7.92 -15.27 -9.66
C THR A 28 9.16 -14.49 -9.21
N ARG A 29 9.99 -14.07 -10.16
CA ARG A 29 11.22 -13.32 -9.90
C ARG A 29 10.95 -11.97 -9.25
N ILE A 30 10.13 -11.13 -9.86
CA ILE A 30 9.89 -9.76 -9.35
C ILE A 30 9.14 -9.79 -8.01
N ALA A 31 8.28 -10.79 -7.78
CA ALA A 31 7.64 -11.00 -6.49
C ALA A 31 8.66 -11.41 -5.39
N LYS A 32 9.75 -12.10 -5.73
CA LYS A 32 10.86 -12.35 -4.79
C LYS A 32 11.64 -11.06 -4.52
N GLU A 33 12.06 -10.37 -5.58
CA GLU A 33 12.95 -9.20 -5.51
C GLU A 33 12.33 -8.06 -4.68
N VAL A 34 11.04 -7.74 -4.89
CA VAL A 34 10.36 -6.66 -4.17
C VAL A 34 10.35 -6.85 -2.64
N VAL A 35 10.20 -8.09 -2.16
CA VAL A 35 10.24 -8.39 -0.72
C VAL A 35 11.65 -8.16 -0.16
N GLY A 36 12.67 -8.54 -0.93
CA GLY A 36 14.07 -8.31 -0.58
C GLY A 36 14.40 -6.83 -0.46
N ASP A 37 13.95 -6.02 -1.43
CA ASP A 37 14.19 -4.58 -1.47
C ASP A 37 13.57 -3.86 -0.26
N PHE A 38 12.30 -4.13 0.05
CA PHE A 38 11.65 -3.54 1.21
C PHE A 38 12.27 -4.01 2.54
N ALA A 39 12.64 -5.29 2.64
CA ALA A 39 13.32 -5.79 3.84
C ALA A 39 14.72 -5.16 4.00
N ALA A 40 15.44 -4.86 2.91
CA ALA A 40 16.73 -4.19 2.94
C ALA A 40 16.66 -2.81 3.60
N GLU A 41 15.53 -2.09 3.48
CA GLU A 41 15.28 -0.83 4.16
C GLU A 41 14.53 -0.94 5.51
N ASN A 42 14.48 -2.15 6.08
CA ASN A 42 13.87 -2.46 7.39
C ASN A 42 12.34 -2.35 7.43
N VAL A 43 11.65 -2.56 6.31
CA VAL A 43 10.21 -2.83 6.35
C VAL A 43 9.97 -4.15 7.05
N VAL A 44 9.14 -4.11 8.10
CA VAL A 44 8.81 -5.29 8.93
C VAL A 44 7.45 -5.89 8.58
N TYR A 45 6.60 -5.15 7.88
CA TYR A 45 5.31 -5.60 7.38
C TYR A 45 5.04 -4.95 6.01
N LEU A 46 4.62 -5.74 5.04
CA LEU A 46 4.37 -5.32 3.68
C LEU A 46 3.07 -5.94 3.15
N GLU A 47 2.13 -5.07 2.79
CA GLU A 47 0.98 -5.43 1.93
C GLU A 47 1.35 -5.12 0.48
N ILE A 48 1.62 -6.15 -0.31
CA ILE A 48 1.87 -6.02 -1.74
C ILE A 48 0.54 -6.14 -2.46
N ARG A 49 0.20 -5.14 -3.28
CA ARG A 49 -0.96 -5.20 -4.17
C ARG A 49 -0.53 -5.54 -5.59
N THR A 50 -1.34 -6.34 -6.27
CA THR A 50 -1.11 -6.68 -7.68
C THR A 50 -2.43 -7.08 -8.34
N THR A 51 -2.63 -6.66 -9.59
CA THR A 51 -3.78 -7.09 -10.39
C THR A 51 -3.51 -8.46 -10.99
N PRO A 52 -4.28 -9.51 -10.66
CA PRO A 52 -4.16 -10.82 -11.30
C PRO A 52 -4.47 -10.69 -12.80
N LYS A 53 -3.56 -11.18 -13.67
CA LYS A 53 -3.69 -11.03 -15.12
C LYS A 53 -4.15 -12.31 -15.81
N ASN A 54 -4.94 -12.15 -16.87
CA ASN A 54 -5.18 -13.19 -17.88
C ASN A 54 -4.33 -12.87 -19.13
N ASN A 55 -3.70 -13.88 -19.73
CA ASN A 55 -3.01 -13.79 -21.01
C ASN A 55 -3.09 -15.14 -21.72
N GLU A 56 -4.08 -15.29 -22.59
CA GLU A 56 -4.37 -16.55 -23.29
C GLU A 56 -3.19 -17.03 -24.15
N ALA A 57 -2.52 -16.11 -24.83
CA ALA A 57 -1.38 -16.42 -25.70
C ALA A 57 -0.20 -17.06 -24.94
N LYS A 58 -0.07 -16.76 -23.64
CA LYS A 58 0.94 -17.34 -22.74
C LYS A 58 0.36 -18.39 -21.78
N GLY A 59 -0.92 -18.75 -21.92
CA GLY A 59 -1.60 -19.70 -21.03
C GLY A 59 -1.73 -19.23 -19.58
N ILE A 60 -1.77 -17.92 -19.34
CA ILE A 60 -1.83 -17.32 -18.00
C ILE A 60 -3.28 -17.03 -17.65
N THR A 61 -3.72 -17.57 -16.52
CA THR A 61 -4.96 -17.20 -15.83
C THR A 61 -4.66 -16.39 -14.58
N LYS A 62 -5.64 -15.61 -14.08
CA LYS A 62 -5.56 -14.89 -12.78
C LYS A 62 -5.02 -15.77 -11.66
N ARG A 63 -5.54 -17.00 -11.54
CA ARG A 63 -5.09 -17.99 -10.55
C ARG A 63 -3.63 -18.41 -10.77
N SER A 64 -3.25 -18.74 -12.01
CA SER A 64 -1.87 -19.15 -12.30
C SER A 64 -0.87 -18.01 -12.07
N TYR A 65 -1.25 -16.77 -12.37
CA TYR A 65 -0.49 -15.56 -12.07
C TYR A 65 -0.26 -15.44 -10.56
N MET A 66 -1.32 -15.54 -9.75
CA MET A 66 -1.20 -15.46 -8.29
C MET A 66 -0.41 -16.63 -7.69
N ASN A 67 -0.50 -17.83 -8.26
CA ASN A 67 0.36 -18.93 -7.88
C ASN A 67 1.85 -18.61 -8.10
N ALA A 68 2.20 -17.91 -9.19
CA ALA A 68 3.56 -17.45 -9.44
C ALA A 68 4.01 -16.38 -8.43
N VAL A 69 3.13 -15.43 -8.07
CA VAL A 69 3.40 -14.44 -7.01
C VAL A 69 3.70 -15.14 -5.68
N VAL A 70 2.83 -16.07 -5.25
CA VAL A 70 3.01 -16.84 -4.01
C VAL A 70 4.29 -17.68 -4.07
N LYS A 71 4.61 -18.29 -5.22
CA LYS A 71 5.88 -19.01 -5.43
C LYS A 71 7.08 -18.08 -5.26
N GLY A 72 7.03 -16.88 -5.83
CA GLY A 72 8.07 -15.85 -5.71
C GLY A 72 8.35 -15.49 -4.26
N HIS A 73 7.31 -15.15 -3.51
CA HIS A 73 7.47 -14.84 -2.10
C HIS A 73 7.96 -16.04 -1.27
N LYS A 74 7.53 -17.27 -1.57
CA LYS A 74 8.04 -18.49 -0.89
C LYS A 74 9.52 -18.77 -1.19
N SER A 75 10.03 -18.24 -2.30
CA SER A 75 11.43 -18.38 -2.73
C SER A 75 12.38 -17.29 -2.21
N VAL A 76 11.91 -16.41 -1.32
CA VAL A 76 12.74 -15.39 -0.66
C VAL A 76 13.73 -16.08 0.29
N GLU A 77 15.02 -15.87 0.03
CA GLU A 77 16.13 -16.56 0.69
C GLU A 77 17.09 -15.62 1.42
N ASP A 78 16.95 -14.30 1.30
CA ASP A 78 17.84 -13.34 1.96
C ASP A 78 17.31 -12.89 3.32
N VAL A 79 16.00 -13.03 3.53
CA VAL A 79 15.28 -12.61 4.75
C VAL A 79 14.27 -13.67 5.19
N ASP A 80 13.80 -13.58 6.43
CA ASP A 80 12.74 -14.43 6.96
C ASP A 80 11.37 -13.85 6.59
N ALA A 81 10.89 -14.22 5.41
CA ALA A 81 9.58 -13.81 4.90
C ALA A 81 8.44 -14.71 5.43
N LEU A 82 7.47 -14.10 6.12
CA LEU A 82 6.30 -14.76 6.68
C LEU A 82 5.02 -14.44 5.90
N LEU A 83 4.62 -15.38 5.03
CA LEU A 83 3.48 -15.22 4.12
C LEU A 83 2.14 -15.63 4.72
N ASN A 84 2.15 -16.67 5.55
CA ASN A 84 0.99 -17.16 6.27
C ASN A 84 1.35 -17.36 7.75
N ASN A 85 0.33 -17.59 8.58
CA ASN A 85 0.52 -17.74 10.02
C ASN A 85 1.15 -19.08 10.41
N GLU A 86 1.23 -20.05 9.49
CA GLU A 86 1.76 -21.39 9.76
C GLU A 86 3.25 -21.37 10.16
N LYS A 87 4.03 -20.44 9.61
CA LYS A 87 5.45 -20.26 9.96
C LYS A 87 5.69 -19.65 11.35
N LEU A 88 4.66 -19.24 12.11
CA LEU A 88 4.85 -18.83 13.51
C LEU A 88 5.17 -20.01 14.45
N SER A 89 4.96 -21.26 14.02
CA SER A 89 5.11 -22.44 14.86
C SER A 89 6.54 -22.98 14.99
N CYS A 90 7.51 -22.49 14.21
CA CYS A 90 8.86 -23.08 14.13
C CYS A 90 9.98 -22.07 14.42
N THR A 91 9.90 -21.35 15.55
CA THR A 91 11.08 -20.94 16.35
C THR A 91 10.59 -20.15 17.58
N PRO A 92 10.89 -20.58 18.82
CA PRO A 92 10.62 -19.78 20.00
C PRO A 92 11.38 -18.45 19.92
N MET A 93 10.76 -17.37 20.39
CA MET A 93 11.46 -16.11 20.70
C MET A 93 12.60 -16.40 21.68
N SER A 94 13.81 -16.61 21.18
CA SER A 94 15.01 -16.72 22.01
C SER A 94 16.20 -16.01 21.35
N ASP A 95 16.86 -15.22 22.20
CA ASP A 95 18.21 -14.66 22.12
C ASP A 95 18.52 -13.62 21.04
N LEU A 96 18.16 -12.37 21.31
CA LEU A 96 18.77 -11.18 20.70
C LEU A 96 20.06 -10.79 21.44
N GLY A 97 21.18 -11.33 20.96
CA GLY A 97 22.52 -10.82 21.22
C GLY A 97 23.44 -11.23 20.09
N GLY A 98 23.79 -10.31 19.19
CA GLY A 98 24.79 -10.52 18.13
C GLY A 98 24.41 -9.95 16.76
N ASP A 99 25.34 -9.19 16.18
CA ASP A 99 25.35 -8.39 14.94
C ASP A 99 25.10 -9.17 13.61
N THR A 100 24.48 -10.36 13.65
CA THR A 100 24.34 -11.27 12.50
C THR A 100 22.92 -11.82 12.33
N LYS A 101 21.88 -11.08 12.73
CA LYS A 101 20.50 -11.55 12.57
C LYS A 101 19.91 -11.16 11.21
N ARG A 102 19.56 -12.20 10.46
CA ARG A 102 18.74 -12.15 9.25
C ARG A 102 17.46 -11.35 9.51
N LYS A 103 17.15 -10.41 8.62
CA LYS A 103 15.97 -9.54 8.75
C LYS A 103 14.69 -10.38 8.62
N LYS A 104 13.61 -9.94 9.27
CA LYS A 104 12.30 -10.58 9.24
C LYS A 104 11.25 -9.61 8.72
N ILE A 105 10.40 -10.09 7.80
CA ILE A 105 9.33 -9.30 7.19
C ILE A 105 8.06 -10.13 7.08
N TYR A 106 6.93 -9.57 7.51
CA TYR A 106 5.61 -10.12 7.28
C TYR A 106 5.12 -9.64 5.91
N VAL A 107 4.69 -10.57 5.05
CA VAL A 107 4.21 -10.23 3.71
C VAL A 107 2.77 -10.70 3.57
N ARG A 108 1.92 -9.83 3.05
CA ARG A 108 0.52 -10.08 2.75
C ARG A 108 0.17 -9.55 1.37
N LEU A 109 -0.86 -10.11 0.77
CA LEU A 109 -1.26 -9.82 -0.60
C LEU A 109 -2.63 -9.15 -0.64
N LEU A 110 -2.76 -8.13 -1.47
CA LEU A 110 -4.02 -7.54 -1.89
C LEU A 110 -4.21 -7.83 -3.38
N LEU A 111 -5.39 -8.30 -3.78
CA LEU A 111 -5.69 -8.45 -5.20
C LEU A 111 -6.34 -7.17 -5.70
N SER A 112 -5.72 -6.55 -6.69
CA SER A 112 -6.25 -5.33 -7.31
C SER A 112 -7.26 -5.69 -8.39
N ILE A 113 -8.41 -5.01 -8.37
CA ILE A 113 -9.35 -4.90 -9.48
C ILE A 113 -8.89 -3.69 -10.30
N ASP A 114 -8.55 -3.91 -11.58
CA ASP A 114 -8.22 -2.81 -12.48
C ASP A 114 -9.51 -2.16 -13.02
N ARG A 115 -9.55 -0.82 -13.07
CA ARG A 115 -10.69 -0.06 -13.60
C ARG A 115 -11.01 -0.33 -15.09
N HIS A 116 -10.18 -1.03 -15.85
CA HIS A 116 -10.57 -1.51 -17.18
C HIS A 116 -11.43 -2.78 -17.13
N GLU A 117 -11.56 -3.42 -15.98
CA GLU A 117 -12.30 -4.68 -15.84
C GLU A 117 -13.83 -4.49 -15.82
N THR A 118 -14.53 -5.55 -16.20
CA THR A 118 -15.98 -5.66 -16.07
C THR A 118 -16.37 -6.10 -14.66
N THR A 119 -17.64 -5.93 -14.28
CA THR A 119 -18.18 -6.44 -13.00
C THR A 119 -17.90 -7.93 -12.80
N SER A 120 -18.05 -8.76 -13.85
CA SER A 120 -17.78 -10.20 -13.76
C SER A 120 -16.31 -10.48 -13.45
N ALA A 121 -15.40 -9.78 -14.13
CA ALA A 121 -13.97 -9.97 -13.91
C ALA A 121 -13.55 -9.47 -12.51
N ALA A 122 -14.15 -8.38 -12.02
CA ALA A 122 -13.97 -7.89 -10.66
C ALA A 122 -14.45 -8.91 -9.62
N LEU A 123 -15.64 -9.51 -9.81
CA LEU A 123 -16.15 -10.59 -8.95
C LEU A 123 -15.23 -11.82 -8.94
N ASP A 124 -14.67 -12.19 -10.09
CA ASP A 124 -13.68 -13.28 -10.18
C ASP A 124 -12.43 -12.98 -9.33
N THR A 125 -11.96 -11.72 -9.30
CA THR A 125 -10.84 -11.30 -8.45
C THR A 125 -11.19 -11.46 -6.96
N VAL A 126 -12.40 -11.08 -6.55
CA VAL A 126 -12.86 -11.21 -5.15
C VAL A 126 -12.97 -12.68 -4.74
N ASN A 127 -13.56 -13.52 -5.60
CA ASN A 127 -13.65 -14.96 -5.36
C ASN A 127 -12.25 -15.59 -5.25
N LEU A 128 -11.33 -15.21 -6.14
CA LEU A 128 -9.95 -15.67 -6.07
C LEU A 128 -9.25 -15.26 -4.77
N ALA A 129 -9.50 -14.04 -4.27
CA ALA A 129 -8.95 -13.59 -3.00
C ALA A 129 -9.42 -14.46 -1.84
N MET A 130 -10.71 -14.79 -1.81
CA MET A 130 -11.28 -15.70 -0.80
C MET A 130 -10.66 -17.11 -0.86
N GLU A 131 -10.49 -17.65 -2.07
CA GLU A 131 -9.89 -18.96 -2.32
C GLU A 131 -8.40 -19.01 -1.96
N MET A 132 -7.72 -17.87 -1.92
CA MET A 132 -6.28 -17.75 -1.64
C MET A 132 -5.96 -17.18 -0.26
N LYS A 133 -6.95 -17.03 0.63
CA LYS A 133 -6.77 -16.46 1.97
C LYS A 133 -5.67 -17.16 2.78
N ASP A 134 -5.61 -18.49 2.73
CA ASP A 134 -4.65 -19.30 3.48
C ASP A 134 -3.22 -19.21 2.90
N GLN A 135 -3.08 -18.56 1.74
CA GLN A 135 -1.81 -18.29 1.06
C GLN A 135 -1.30 -16.85 1.30
N GLY A 136 -1.95 -16.10 2.20
CA GLY A 136 -1.54 -14.75 2.59
C GLY A 136 -2.27 -13.62 1.86
N VAL A 137 -3.30 -13.92 1.06
CA VAL A 137 -4.19 -12.91 0.48
C VAL A 137 -5.17 -12.44 1.55
N ILE A 138 -5.24 -11.13 1.78
CA ILE A 138 -6.02 -10.57 2.90
C ILE A 138 -6.90 -9.40 2.52
N GLY A 139 -6.95 -8.99 1.26
CA GLY A 139 -7.77 -7.84 0.90
C GLY A 139 -7.90 -7.61 -0.60
N ILE A 140 -8.73 -6.64 -0.93
CA ILE A 140 -9.00 -6.17 -2.28
C ILE A 140 -8.59 -4.70 -2.40
N ASP A 141 -8.03 -4.36 -3.55
CA ASP A 141 -7.71 -2.99 -3.95
C ASP A 141 -8.52 -2.64 -5.21
N LEU A 142 -9.04 -1.41 -5.30
CA LEU A 142 -9.55 -0.87 -6.57
C LEU A 142 -8.56 0.21 -7.06
N SER A 143 -7.99 -0.01 -8.24
CA SER A 143 -6.91 0.81 -8.82
C SER A 143 -6.89 0.76 -10.34
N GLY A 144 -5.81 1.23 -10.97
CA GLY A 144 -5.70 1.36 -12.43
C GLY A 144 -5.99 2.79 -12.88
N ASN A 145 -6.29 2.98 -14.16
CA ASN A 145 -6.47 4.33 -14.70
C ASN A 145 -7.73 5.02 -14.12
N PRO A 146 -7.59 6.12 -13.33
CA PRO A 146 -8.72 6.71 -12.64
C PRO A 146 -9.67 7.51 -13.56
N VAL A 147 -9.31 7.73 -14.84
CA VAL A 147 -10.21 8.32 -15.84
C VAL A 147 -10.96 7.27 -16.67
N VAL A 148 -10.80 5.99 -16.35
CA VAL A 148 -11.51 4.88 -16.99
C VAL A 148 -12.43 4.21 -15.97
N GLY A 149 -13.56 3.72 -16.49
CA GLY A 149 -14.50 2.94 -15.71
C GLY A 149 -15.45 3.81 -14.88
N GLU A 150 -16.52 3.18 -14.42
CA GLU A 150 -17.56 3.82 -13.60
C GLU A 150 -17.67 3.06 -12.28
N TRP A 151 -17.78 3.78 -11.17
CA TRP A 151 -17.91 3.22 -9.81
C TRP A 151 -18.92 2.08 -9.70
N GLU A 152 -20.09 2.23 -10.35
CA GLU A 152 -21.18 1.25 -10.35
C GLU A 152 -20.77 -0.12 -10.96
N THR A 153 -19.69 -0.16 -11.76
CA THR A 153 -19.14 -1.41 -12.30
C THR A 153 -18.50 -2.28 -11.23
N TYR A 154 -17.80 -1.66 -10.26
CA TYR A 154 -17.02 -2.37 -9.24
C TYR A 154 -17.77 -2.53 -7.92
N LEU A 155 -18.74 -1.66 -7.66
CA LEU A 155 -19.54 -1.67 -6.44
C LEU A 155 -20.07 -3.08 -6.08
N PRO A 156 -20.66 -3.88 -7.00
CA PRO A 156 -21.13 -5.21 -6.67
C PRO A 156 -20.01 -6.16 -6.19
N ALA A 157 -18.81 -6.05 -6.76
CA ALA A 157 -17.66 -6.86 -6.33
C ALA A 157 -17.13 -6.40 -4.96
N LEU A 158 -17.08 -5.09 -4.71
CA LEU A 158 -16.66 -4.54 -3.42
C LEU A 158 -17.67 -4.84 -2.31
N GLU A 159 -18.97 -4.82 -2.61
CA GLU A 159 -20.03 -5.26 -1.70
C GLU A 159 -19.89 -6.77 -1.39
N HIS A 160 -19.65 -7.60 -2.41
CA HIS A 160 -19.37 -9.03 -2.22
C HIS A 160 -18.12 -9.27 -1.35
N ALA A 161 -17.05 -8.49 -1.53
CA ALA A 161 -15.87 -8.55 -0.67
C ALA A 161 -16.23 -8.23 0.80
N LYS A 162 -17.08 -7.22 1.02
CA LYS A 162 -17.58 -6.84 2.36
C LYS A 162 -18.44 -7.94 2.98
N GLU A 163 -19.30 -8.60 2.22
CA GLU A 163 -20.12 -9.74 2.66
C GLU A 163 -19.24 -10.93 3.11
N LEU A 164 -18.12 -11.15 2.41
CA LEU A 164 -17.12 -12.17 2.77
C LEU A 164 -16.19 -11.75 3.92
N GLY A 165 -16.31 -10.52 4.42
CA GLY A 165 -15.43 -9.97 5.45
C GLY A 165 -14.00 -9.68 4.96
N ILE A 166 -13.80 -9.56 3.65
CA ILE A 166 -12.51 -9.21 3.05
C ILE A 166 -12.35 -7.68 3.08
N PRO A 167 -11.30 -7.15 3.73
CA PRO A 167 -11.08 -5.71 3.78
C PRO A 167 -10.69 -5.15 2.41
N THR A 168 -11.06 -3.89 2.20
CA THR A 168 -10.92 -3.16 0.94
C THR A 168 -10.12 -1.88 1.16
N THR A 169 -9.23 -1.59 0.21
CA THR A 169 -8.60 -0.28 0.03
C THR A 169 -8.95 0.23 -1.37
N ILE A 170 -9.17 1.54 -1.51
CA ILE A 170 -9.66 2.11 -2.78
C ILE A 170 -8.81 3.33 -3.12
N HIS A 171 -8.24 3.35 -4.33
CA HIS A 171 -7.65 4.57 -4.87
C HIS A 171 -8.77 5.59 -5.12
N CYS A 172 -8.67 6.74 -4.47
CA CYS A 172 -9.76 7.71 -4.43
C CYS A 172 -9.24 9.12 -4.68
N GLY A 173 -9.92 9.86 -5.55
CA GLY A 173 -9.61 11.26 -5.80
C GLY A 173 -8.22 11.50 -6.38
N GLU A 174 -7.67 10.57 -7.18
CA GLU A 174 -6.45 10.82 -7.98
C GLU A 174 -6.69 11.89 -9.05
N VAL A 175 -7.93 12.01 -9.52
CA VAL A 175 -8.42 13.03 -10.44
C VAL A 175 -9.73 13.64 -9.91
N PRO A 176 -10.12 14.86 -10.33
CA PRO A 176 -11.37 15.46 -9.89
C PRO A 176 -12.60 14.66 -10.36
N ASN A 177 -13.34 14.07 -9.42
CA ASN A 177 -14.60 13.37 -9.69
C ASN A 177 -15.50 13.33 -8.44
N ARG A 178 -16.26 14.42 -8.20
CA ARG A 178 -17.07 14.58 -6.99
C ARG A 178 -18.09 13.45 -6.76
N LYS A 179 -18.77 13.01 -7.82
CA LYS A 179 -19.78 11.95 -7.71
C LYS A 179 -19.14 10.64 -7.22
N GLU A 180 -18.01 10.27 -7.82
CA GLU A 180 -17.29 9.05 -7.45
C GLU A 180 -16.65 9.14 -6.06
N ILE A 181 -15.99 10.25 -5.74
CA ILE A 181 -15.35 10.46 -4.42
C ILE A 181 -16.39 10.35 -3.31
N GLN A 182 -17.56 11.00 -3.48
CA GLN A 182 -18.64 10.89 -2.50
C GLN A 182 -19.14 9.46 -2.33
N ALA A 183 -19.31 8.72 -3.43
CA ALA A 183 -19.75 7.32 -3.43
C ALA A 183 -18.73 6.39 -2.75
N MET A 184 -17.43 6.58 -3.01
CA MET A 184 -16.34 5.85 -2.34
C MET A 184 -16.31 6.15 -0.84
N LEU A 185 -16.54 7.40 -0.43
CA LEU A 185 -16.64 7.78 0.98
C LEU A 185 -17.90 7.20 1.64
N ASP A 186 -19.03 7.10 0.93
CA ASP A 186 -20.25 6.44 1.44
C ASP A 186 -20.09 4.94 1.60
N PHE A 187 -19.33 4.29 0.71
CA PHE A 187 -19.01 2.87 0.81
C PHE A 187 -18.23 2.53 2.09
N CYS A 188 -17.45 3.49 2.62
CA CYS A 188 -16.62 3.37 3.81
C CYS A 188 -15.63 2.20 3.74
N PRO A 189 -14.66 2.21 2.79
CA PRO A 189 -13.62 1.19 2.74
C PRO A 189 -12.73 1.26 3.99
N GLN A 190 -12.00 0.19 4.26
CA GLN A 190 -11.12 0.12 5.42
C GLN A 190 -9.91 1.05 5.28
N ARG A 191 -9.50 1.40 4.06
CA ARG A 191 -8.51 2.45 3.76
C ARG A 191 -8.80 3.14 2.43
N LEU A 192 -8.24 4.32 2.25
CA LEU A 192 -8.23 5.04 0.97
C LEU A 192 -6.80 5.35 0.54
N GLY A 193 -6.53 5.25 -0.76
CA GLY A 193 -5.28 5.69 -1.39
C GLY A 193 -5.40 7.09 -1.99
N HIS A 194 -4.30 7.83 -1.96
CA HIS A 194 -4.11 9.14 -2.61
C HIS A 194 -4.89 10.32 -2.03
N VAL A 195 -6.21 10.39 -2.22
CA VAL A 195 -7.10 11.51 -1.82
C VAL A 195 -6.61 12.91 -2.23
N CYS A 196 -6.14 13.04 -3.48
CA CYS A 196 -5.55 14.27 -4.01
C CYS A 196 -6.56 15.39 -4.33
N CYS A 197 -7.73 15.04 -4.85
CA CYS A 197 -8.68 15.96 -5.46
C CYS A 197 -10.01 16.07 -4.69
N LEU A 198 -9.95 16.14 -3.37
CA LEU A 198 -11.12 16.32 -2.51
C LEU A 198 -11.49 17.81 -2.34
N ASP A 199 -12.79 18.10 -2.37
CA ASP A 199 -13.37 19.39 -1.98
C ASP A 199 -13.66 19.49 -0.47
N ASP A 200 -14.09 20.67 0.00
CA ASP A 200 -14.32 20.93 1.43
C ASP A 200 -15.34 19.98 2.08
N GLU A 201 -16.38 19.56 1.34
CA GLU A 201 -17.39 18.63 1.86
C GLU A 201 -16.81 17.23 2.00
N GLU A 202 -16.04 16.79 1.00
CA GLU A 202 -15.38 15.48 0.97
C GLU A 202 -14.29 15.39 2.05
N TRP A 203 -13.51 16.45 2.27
CA TRP A 203 -12.55 16.54 3.37
C TRP A 203 -13.23 16.42 4.73
N LYS A 204 -14.36 17.11 4.92
CA LYS A 204 -15.13 17.01 6.16
C LYS A 204 -15.64 15.59 6.38
N LYS A 205 -16.15 14.94 5.32
CA LYS A 205 -16.65 13.57 5.37
C LYS A 205 -15.52 12.58 5.69
N LEU A 206 -14.39 12.64 4.99
CA LEU A 206 -13.21 11.82 5.23
C LEU A 206 -12.73 11.92 6.69
N LYS A 207 -12.57 13.15 7.20
CA LYS A 207 -12.13 13.36 8.59
C LYS A 207 -13.13 12.85 9.61
N SER A 208 -14.43 12.87 9.29
CA SER A 208 -15.48 12.35 10.17
C SER A 208 -15.60 10.82 10.14
N SER A 209 -15.26 10.16 9.04
CA SER A 209 -15.30 8.70 8.90
C SER A 209 -14.07 8.02 9.47
N VAL A 210 -12.98 8.77 9.70
CA VAL A 210 -11.74 8.26 10.30
C VAL A 210 -11.13 7.11 9.46
N ILE A 211 -11.38 7.13 8.13
CA ILE A 211 -10.82 6.14 7.20
C ILE A 211 -9.32 6.46 7.04
N PRO A 212 -8.41 5.52 7.34
CA PRO A 212 -6.98 5.72 7.15
C PRO A 212 -6.61 6.01 5.69
N VAL A 213 -5.67 6.94 5.51
CA VAL A 213 -5.18 7.35 4.18
C VAL A 213 -3.78 6.82 3.92
N GLU A 214 -3.61 6.11 2.80
CA GLU A 214 -2.32 5.70 2.24
C GLU A 214 -1.73 6.89 1.46
N ILE A 215 -0.68 7.51 2.01
CA ILE A 215 -0.06 8.75 1.52
C ILE A 215 1.13 8.41 0.62
N CYS A 216 1.05 8.82 -0.65
CA CYS A 216 2.05 8.52 -1.68
C CYS A 216 2.72 9.83 -2.16
N LEU A 217 3.65 10.40 -1.37
CA LEU A 217 4.16 11.76 -1.57
C LEU A 217 4.82 11.97 -2.93
N THR A 218 5.80 11.13 -3.28
CA THR A 218 6.51 11.24 -4.56
C THR A 218 5.56 10.99 -5.73
N SER A 219 4.73 9.95 -5.65
CA SER A 219 3.74 9.61 -6.69
C SER A 219 2.82 10.80 -6.96
N ASN A 220 2.17 11.35 -5.92
CA ASN A 220 1.20 12.43 -6.06
C ASN A 220 1.80 13.69 -6.70
N VAL A 221 3.07 14.01 -6.43
CA VAL A 221 3.76 15.14 -7.08
C VAL A 221 4.11 14.83 -8.54
N MET A 222 4.63 13.63 -8.81
CA MET A 222 5.06 13.22 -10.16
C MET A 222 3.87 13.08 -11.12
N THR A 223 2.75 12.52 -10.66
CA THR A 223 1.55 12.29 -11.45
C THR A 223 0.72 13.55 -11.67
N GLY A 224 0.96 14.60 -10.85
CA GLY A 224 0.22 15.86 -10.89
C GLY A 224 -1.00 15.92 -9.97
N GLY A 225 -1.22 14.90 -9.13
CA GLY A 225 -2.29 14.91 -8.12
C GLY A 225 -2.11 16.01 -7.06
N THR A 226 -0.86 16.39 -6.76
CA THR A 226 -0.54 17.57 -5.93
C THR A 226 0.54 18.40 -6.63
N PRO A 227 0.42 19.74 -6.67
CA PRO A 227 1.36 20.57 -7.43
C PRO A 227 2.79 20.61 -6.87
N SER A 228 2.98 20.34 -5.57
CA SER A 228 4.28 20.28 -4.91
C SER A 228 4.18 19.62 -3.53
N LEU A 229 5.30 19.20 -2.95
CA LEU A 229 5.31 18.60 -1.61
C LEU A 229 4.73 19.56 -0.55
N GLU A 230 5.01 20.86 -0.65
CA GLU A 230 4.50 21.90 0.29
C GLU A 230 2.98 21.98 0.33
N ARG A 231 2.31 21.61 -0.77
CA ARG A 231 0.85 21.64 -0.88
C ARG A 231 0.20 20.28 -0.65
N HIS A 232 0.99 19.27 -0.28
CA HIS A 232 0.46 17.94 -0.03
C HIS A 232 -0.44 17.93 1.20
N HIS A 233 -1.61 17.28 1.07
CA HIS A 233 -2.60 17.15 2.15
C HIS A 233 -2.12 16.30 3.35
N PHE A 234 -0.88 15.78 3.29
CA PHE A 234 -0.26 15.02 4.37
C PHE A 234 -0.14 15.87 5.64
N ALA A 235 0.30 17.12 5.51
CA ALA A 235 0.45 18.02 6.66
C ALA A 235 -0.90 18.33 7.32
N ASP A 236 -1.95 18.54 6.54
CA ASP A 236 -3.30 18.79 7.05
C ASP A 236 -3.84 17.58 7.80
N LEU A 237 -3.77 16.38 7.21
CA LEU A 237 -4.20 15.14 7.86
C LEU A 237 -3.39 14.83 9.14
N TYR A 238 -2.06 15.00 9.08
CA TYR A 238 -1.19 14.80 10.24
C TYR A 238 -1.54 15.75 11.40
N ASN A 239 -1.70 17.06 11.10
CA ASN A 239 -2.06 18.06 12.11
C ASN A 239 -3.47 17.84 12.68
N ALA A 240 -4.40 17.33 11.86
CA ALA A 240 -5.72 16.92 12.29
C ALA A 240 -5.74 15.62 13.11
N LYS A 241 -4.59 14.95 13.27
CA LYS A 241 -4.45 13.61 13.87
C LYS A 241 -5.33 12.56 13.18
N HIS A 242 -5.58 12.75 11.88
CA HIS A 242 -6.30 11.79 11.06
C HIS A 242 -5.41 10.56 10.81
N PRO A 243 -5.97 9.33 10.81
CA PRO A 243 -5.20 8.13 10.54
C PRO A 243 -4.60 8.17 9.13
N LEU A 244 -3.29 7.94 9.04
CA LEU A 244 -2.58 7.90 7.78
C LEU A 244 -1.33 7.03 7.88
N SER A 245 -0.85 6.56 6.74
CA SER A 245 0.41 5.83 6.61
C SER A 245 1.18 6.32 5.38
N ILE A 246 2.49 6.48 5.48
CA ILE A 246 3.34 6.81 4.33
C ILE A 246 3.59 5.54 3.52
N CYS A 247 3.37 5.61 2.21
CA CYS A 247 3.49 4.51 1.26
C CYS A 247 4.34 4.93 0.05
N THR A 248 4.95 3.97 -0.65
CA THR A 248 5.76 4.25 -1.84
C THR A 248 4.95 4.41 -3.12
N ASP A 249 3.74 3.86 -3.14
CA ASP A 249 3.06 3.52 -4.39
C ASP A 249 4.00 2.62 -5.22
N ASP A 250 4.41 3.05 -6.41
CA ASP A 250 5.36 2.34 -7.27
C ASP A 250 6.82 2.81 -7.11
N CYS A 251 7.58 2.17 -6.22
CA CYS A 251 8.99 2.52 -5.95
C CYS A 251 9.86 2.49 -7.23
N GLY A 252 9.66 1.50 -8.10
CA GLY A 252 10.38 1.37 -9.37
C GLY A 252 10.03 2.45 -10.38
N LEU A 253 8.72 2.71 -10.57
CA LEU A 253 8.24 3.73 -11.50
C LEU A 253 8.67 5.13 -11.06
N PHE A 254 8.50 5.48 -9.78
CA PHE A 254 8.80 6.82 -9.28
C PHE A 254 10.26 7.00 -8.84
N SER A 255 11.05 5.92 -8.85
CA SER A 255 12.47 5.94 -8.45
C SER A 255 12.65 6.46 -7.01
N THR A 256 11.83 5.92 -6.10
CA THR A 256 11.84 6.24 -4.66
C THR A 256 11.95 4.98 -3.80
N SER A 257 12.05 5.13 -2.48
CA SER A 257 11.99 4.05 -1.49
C SER A 257 11.18 4.50 -0.28
N LEU A 258 10.73 3.57 0.58
CA LEU A 258 9.92 3.96 1.75
C LEU A 258 10.71 4.89 2.67
N SER A 259 12.01 4.63 2.86
CA SER A 259 12.90 5.51 3.63
C SER A 259 12.96 6.92 3.06
N ASN A 260 12.96 7.06 1.73
CA ASN A 260 12.91 8.37 1.08
C ASN A 260 11.56 9.05 1.30
N GLU A 261 10.43 8.34 1.23
CA GLU A 261 9.12 8.93 1.51
C GLU A 261 9.02 9.45 2.97
N TYR A 262 9.56 8.71 3.94
CA TYR A 262 9.67 9.19 5.33
C TYR A 262 10.59 10.41 5.46
N TYR A 263 11.70 10.43 4.71
CA TYR A 263 12.59 11.60 4.65
C TYR A 263 11.86 12.82 4.08
N LEU A 264 11.12 12.66 2.98
CA LEU A 264 10.32 13.74 2.37
C LEU A 264 9.26 14.27 3.35
N ALA A 265 8.57 13.40 4.07
CA ALA A 265 7.61 13.80 5.11
C ALA A 265 8.25 14.67 6.20
N VAL A 266 9.48 14.37 6.63
CA VAL A 266 10.23 15.20 7.57
C VAL A 266 10.60 16.54 6.93
N THR A 267 11.10 16.55 5.70
CA THR A 267 11.52 17.79 5.03
C THR A 267 10.37 18.77 4.82
N LEU A 268 9.17 18.27 4.54
CA LEU A 268 7.96 19.08 4.35
C LEU A 268 7.70 20.02 5.53
N PHE A 269 7.90 19.53 6.76
CA PHE A 269 7.72 20.31 7.98
C PHE A 269 8.90 21.23 8.34
N LEU A 270 9.97 21.22 7.53
CA LEU A 270 11.11 22.14 7.64
C LEU A 270 11.01 23.32 6.67
N LEU A 271 10.07 23.29 5.70
CA LEU A 271 9.93 24.34 4.68
C LEU A 271 9.26 25.59 5.25
N GLU A 272 9.84 26.76 4.95
CA GLU A 272 9.43 28.05 5.54
C GLU A 272 8.05 28.54 5.09
N THR A 273 7.52 27.97 3.99
CA THR A 273 6.32 28.41 3.28
C THR A 273 5.03 27.81 3.82
N VAL A 274 5.09 26.84 4.74
CA VAL A 274 3.93 26.34 5.47
C VAL A 274 3.59 27.35 6.57
N PRO A 275 2.33 27.86 6.70
CA PRO A 275 1.99 28.90 7.66
C PRO A 275 2.48 28.59 9.09
N ARG A 276 3.54 29.31 9.51
CA ARG A 276 4.29 29.13 10.76
C ARG A 276 3.55 29.51 12.03
N LYS A 277 2.25 29.26 12.16
CA LYS A 277 1.58 29.51 13.45
C LYS A 277 1.85 28.42 14.49
N SER A 278 2.32 27.21 14.12
CA SER A 278 2.56 26.16 15.12
C SER A 278 3.57 25.03 14.80
N ILE A 279 4.22 24.98 13.64
CA ILE A 279 4.84 23.70 13.21
C ILE A 279 6.37 23.70 13.34
N ARG A 280 6.88 22.88 14.27
CA ARG A 280 8.27 22.41 14.35
C ARG A 280 8.39 21.16 13.45
N GLY A 281 9.50 20.99 12.74
CA GLY A 281 9.77 19.77 11.98
C GLY A 281 9.52 18.49 12.78
N LEU A 282 9.07 17.41 12.14
CA LEU A 282 8.81 16.14 12.83
C LEU A 282 10.07 15.67 13.56
N SER A 283 9.96 15.54 14.87
CA SER A 283 10.99 14.92 15.68
C SER A 283 11.13 13.43 15.34
N LYS A 284 12.29 12.83 15.68
CA LYS A 284 12.49 11.38 15.56
C LYS A 284 11.42 10.57 16.31
N THR A 285 10.87 11.11 17.40
CA THR A 285 9.81 10.50 18.21
C THR A 285 8.46 10.56 17.49
N GLU A 286 8.11 11.69 16.89
CA GLU A 286 6.88 11.85 16.11
C GLU A 286 6.89 10.98 14.87
N LEU A 287 8.02 10.92 14.15
CA LEU A 287 8.20 10.04 13.00
C LEU A 287 8.08 8.56 13.39
N PHE A 288 8.65 8.18 14.54
CA PHE A 288 8.54 6.83 15.06
C PHE A 288 7.09 6.45 15.40
N ARG A 289 6.36 7.35 16.06
CA ARG A 289 4.93 7.14 16.37
C ARG A 289 4.07 7.08 15.12
N LEU A 290 4.43 7.87 14.09
CA LEU A 290 3.76 7.81 12.79
C LEU A 290 3.91 6.42 12.15
N ALA A 291 5.14 5.90 12.09
CA ALA A 291 5.41 4.55 11.60
C ALA A 291 4.72 3.47 12.43
N GLN A 292 4.76 3.59 13.76
CA GLN A 292 4.11 2.67 14.69
C GLN A 292 2.58 2.67 14.52
N GLY A 293 1.97 3.83 14.33
CA GLY A 293 0.52 3.98 14.18
C GLY A 293 -0.04 3.24 12.97
N ALA A 294 0.76 3.04 11.92
CA ALA A 294 0.36 2.29 10.73
C ALA A 294 -0.05 0.83 11.05
N VAL A 295 0.46 0.25 12.15
CA VAL A 295 0.09 -1.11 12.60
C VAL A 295 -1.42 -1.24 12.87
N GLU A 296 -2.10 -0.16 13.22
CA GLU A 296 -3.55 -0.21 13.46
C GLU A 296 -4.35 -0.33 12.16
N PHE A 297 -3.79 0.08 11.03
CA PHE A 297 -4.47 0.17 9.74
C PHE A 297 -4.15 -0.99 8.79
N VAL A 298 -3.19 -1.85 9.13
CA VAL A 298 -2.91 -3.06 8.34
C VAL A 298 -4.08 -4.05 8.40
N PHE A 299 -4.27 -4.82 7.35
CA PHE A 299 -5.32 -5.83 7.23
C PHE A 299 -4.94 -7.16 7.89
N ALA A 300 -3.74 -7.27 8.47
CA ALA A 300 -3.32 -8.45 9.20
C ALA A 300 -4.19 -8.74 10.43
N ASP A 301 -4.20 -10.00 10.85
CA ASP A 301 -4.81 -10.42 12.11
C ASP A 301 -4.12 -9.84 13.35
N ASP A 302 -4.79 -10.00 14.49
CA ASP A 302 -4.34 -9.45 15.78
C ASP A 302 -3.02 -10.03 16.27
N GLU A 303 -2.68 -11.28 15.92
CA GLU A 303 -1.42 -11.90 16.33
C GLU A 303 -0.23 -11.29 15.57
N VAL A 304 -0.40 -11.03 14.27
CA VAL A 304 0.58 -10.27 13.49
C VAL A 304 0.66 -8.83 14.02
N LYS A 305 -0.46 -8.14 14.25
CA LYS A 305 -0.45 -6.78 14.82
C LYS A 305 0.26 -6.72 16.17
N LYS A 306 0.00 -7.67 17.07
CA LYS A 306 0.71 -7.81 18.36
C LYS A 306 2.21 -8.01 18.16
N SER A 307 2.60 -8.86 17.21
CA SER A 307 4.01 -9.07 16.86
C SER A 307 4.68 -7.78 16.38
N LEU A 308 3.98 -6.99 15.54
CA LEU A 308 4.47 -5.70 15.06
C LEU A 308 4.60 -4.67 16.18
N ARG A 309 3.60 -4.56 17.07
CA ARG A 309 3.70 -3.68 18.25
C ARG A 309 4.94 -4.00 19.09
N ALA A 310 5.21 -5.29 19.32
CA ALA A 310 6.41 -5.73 20.04
C ALA A 310 7.73 -5.40 19.29
N VAL A 311 7.74 -5.39 17.95
CA VAL A 311 8.89 -4.93 17.16
C VAL A 311 9.17 -3.45 17.43
N PHE A 312 8.13 -2.60 17.37
CA PHE A 312 8.27 -1.18 17.68
C PHE A 312 8.69 -0.96 19.14
N GLU A 313 8.09 -1.65 20.12
CA GLU A 313 8.47 -1.53 21.53
C GLU A 313 9.97 -1.83 21.77
N ARG A 314 10.52 -2.87 21.13
CA ARG A 314 11.96 -3.18 21.20
C ARG A 314 12.81 -2.08 20.58
N ALA A 315 12.45 -1.61 19.38
CA ALA A 315 13.17 -0.53 18.70
C ALA A 315 13.13 0.79 19.50
N ALA A 316 12.05 1.04 20.25
CA ALA A 316 11.95 2.18 21.15
C ALA A 316 12.90 2.05 22.35
N ALA A 317 13.03 0.85 22.91
CA ALA A 317 13.95 0.59 24.02
C ALA A 317 15.43 0.77 23.62
N GLU A 318 15.83 0.28 22.43
CA GLU A 318 17.20 0.43 21.90
C GLU A 318 17.60 1.90 21.68
N ARG A 319 16.63 2.76 21.36
CA ARG A 319 16.83 4.21 21.22
C ARG A 319 17.02 4.96 22.55
N LEU A 320 16.59 4.38 23.67
CA LEU A 320 16.79 4.97 25.00
C LEU A 320 18.14 4.57 25.61
N THR A 321 18.79 3.53 25.07
CA THR A 321 20.09 3.02 25.52
C THR A 321 21.25 3.41 24.60
N SER A 322 21.00 4.14 23.51
CA SER A 322 21.98 4.67 22.55
C SER A 322 22.04 6.19 22.55
#